data_AF-A0A8S3FS40-F1
#
_entry.id   AF-A0A8S3FS40-F1
#
_cell.length_a   1.000
_cell.length_b   1.000
_cell.length_c   1.000
_cell.angle_alpha   90.00
_cell.angle_beta   90.00
_cell.angle_gamma   90.00
#
_symmetry.space_group_name_H-M   'P 1'
#
loop_
_entity.id
_entity.type
_entity.pdbx_description
1 polymer ?
#
loop_
_entity_poly.entity_id
_entity_poly.type
_entity_poly.pdbx_seq_one_letter_code
_entity_poly.pdbx_strand_id
1 'polypeptide(L)'
;QHVSIQVIIADVKTIGALRIGLYGDKHENENYVLKELKFYQSFFKNGSILARNLPVALSLTKVINETLSIDGGQSIFGGIFIPTSTTDYNSLFFTEDQFVRSTLTLTTLNIVTSETPYYVKNLQEPIAKSSEIVFQNLLFTTVCLELFGLIFLLFKLLLKPMYYYILRKKSTHSQTHVDNKEHNYAHRLNDKTPDTHYVDMSHTAYL
;
A
#
# COMPACT_ATOMS: atom_id res chain seq x y z
N GLN A 1 -17.94 24.93 -20.65
CA GLN A 1 -18.41 26.18 -21.30
C GLN A 1 -17.43 26.63 -22.38
N HIS A 2 -17.86 27.40 -23.40
CA HIS A 2 -16.98 27.92 -24.47
C HIS A 2 -17.14 29.44 -24.61
N VAL A 3 -16.04 30.18 -24.54
CA VAL A 3 -16.01 31.64 -24.65
C VAL A 3 -15.02 32.03 -25.74
N SER A 4 -15.46 32.86 -26.69
CA SER A 4 -14.59 33.40 -27.72
C SER A 4 -14.49 34.92 -27.55
N ILE A 5 -13.27 35.42 -27.47
CA ILE A 5 -12.94 36.84 -27.38
C ILE A 5 -12.20 37.21 -28.64
N GLN A 6 -12.69 38.23 -29.35
CA GLN A 6 -12.03 38.78 -30.51
C GLN A 6 -11.58 40.20 -30.21
N VAL A 7 -10.29 40.48 -30.42
CA VAL A 7 -9.70 41.81 -30.32
C VAL A 7 -9.21 42.23 -31.69
N ILE A 8 -9.68 43.38 -32.15
CA ILE A 8 -9.32 43.95 -33.45
C ILE A 8 -8.43 45.15 -33.21
N ILE A 9 -7.24 45.12 -33.78
CA ILE A 9 -6.29 46.22 -33.77
C ILE A 9 -6.25 46.80 -35.19
N ALA A 10 -6.85 47.97 -35.34
CA ALA A 10 -6.86 48.75 -36.57
C ALA A 10 -5.64 49.67 -36.64
N ASP A 11 -4.47 49.06 -36.74
CA ASP A 11 -3.20 49.78 -36.94
C ASP A 11 -2.38 49.09 -38.05
N VAL A 12 -1.65 49.91 -38.79
CA VAL A 12 -0.71 49.48 -39.83
C VAL A 12 0.66 49.10 -39.26
N LYS A 13 0.91 49.42 -37.99
CA LYS A 13 2.16 49.09 -37.31
C LYS A 13 2.34 47.60 -37.11
N THR A 14 3.60 47.17 -37.19
CA THR A 14 4.03 45.82 -36.89
C THR A 14 4.02 45.58 -35.38
N ILE A 15 3.50 44.42 -34.96
CA ILE A 15 3.55 43.97 -33.56
C ILE A 15 4.66 42.92 -33.45
N GLY A 16 5.62 43.13 -32.54
CA GLY A 16 6.75 42.21 -32.34
C GLY A 16 6.49 41.13 -31.27
N ALA A 17 5.56 41.37 -30.36
CA ALA A 17 5.25 40.45 -29.27
C ALA A 17 3.81 40.60 -28.80
N LEU A 18 3.26 39.51 -28.27
CA LEU A 18 1.94 39.45 -27.67
C LEU A 18 2.04 38.81 -26.29
N ARG A 19 1.40 39.41 -25.28
CA ARG A 19 1.25 38.80 -23.96
C ARG A 19 -0.23 38.67 -23.64
N ILE A 20 -0.65 37.47 -23.28
CA ILE A 20 -2.02 37.16 -22.86
C ILE A 20 -1.97 36.72 -21.40
N GLY A 21 -2.91 37.21 -20.61
CA GLY A 21 -3.07 36.77 -19.23
C GLY A 21 -4.52 36.45 -18.91
N LEU A 22 -4.74 35.40 -18.12
CA LEU A 22 -6.03 35.12 -17.49
C LEU A 22 -5.89 35.30 -16.00
N TYR A 23 -6.85 36.01 -15.43
CA TYR A 23 -6.94 36.27 -14.01
C TYR A 23 -8.32 35.87 -13.50
N GLY A 24 -8.36 35.22 -12.35
CA GLY A 24 -9.58 34.88 -11.64
C GLY A 24 -9.33 34.95 -10.14
N ASP A 25 -10.25 35.60 -9.42
CA ASP A 25 -10.16 35.77 -7.98
C ASP A 25 -10.35 34.47 -7.22
N LYS A 26 -9.74 34.38 -6.03
CA LYS A 26 -10.07 33.35 -5.06
C LYS A 26 -11.53 33.55 -4.65
N HIS A 27 -12.31 32.47 -4.65
CA HIS A 27 -13.67 32.48 -4.13
C HIS A 27 -13.81 31.40 -3.08
N GLU A 28 -14.33 31.76 -1.90
CA GLU A 28 -14.53 30.85 -0.79
C GLU A 28 -15.95 30.99 -0.27
N ASN A 29 -16.58 29.85 -0.03
CA ASN A 29 -17.89 29.73 0.61
C ASN A 29 -17.83 28.53 1.56
N GLU A 30 -18.85 28.35 2.41
CA GLU A 30 -18.93 27.27 3.41
C GLU A 30 -18.74 25.87 2.79
N ASN A 31 -19.15 25.69 1.54
CA ASN A 31 -19.11 24.40 0.84
C ASN A 31 -17.88 24.21 -0.06
N TYR A 32 -17.19 25.29 -0.46
CA TYR A 32 -16.08 25.17 -1.41
C TYR A 32 -15.06 26.29 -1.33
N VAL A 33 -13.82 25.95 -1.67
CA VAL A 33 -12.70 26.86 -1.83
C VAL A 33 -12.20 26.77 -3.26
N LEU A 34 -12.40 27.83 -4.05
CA LEU A 34 -11.80 28.01 -5.36
C LEU A 34 -10.52 28.82 -5.24
N LYS A 35 -9.39 28.25 -5.67
CA LYS A 35 -8.10 28.96 -5.67
C LYS A 35 -8.03 30.02 -6.77
N GLU A 36 -7.22 31.04 -6.54
CA GLU A 36 -6.93 32.08 -7.52
C GLU A 36 -6.34 31.48 -8.82
N LEU A 37 -6.72 32.07 -9.96
CA LEU A 37 -6.16 31.78 -11.27
C LEU A 37 -5.26 32.95 -11.67
N LYS A 38 -3.96 32.67 -11.84
CA LYS A 38 -2.98 33.63 -12.37
C LYS A 38 -2.18 32.98 -13.48
N PHE A 39 -2.54 33.29 -14.72
CA PHE A 39 -1.90 32.75 -15.91
C PHE A 39 -1.41 33.87 -16.81
N TYR A 40 -0.19 33.72 -17.32
CA TYR A 40 0.38 34.63 -18.31
C TYR A 40 1.20 33.84 -19.31
N GLN A 41 0.98 34.10 -20.59
CA GLN A 41 1.76 33.56 -21.69
C GLN A 41 2.23 34.69 -22.59
N SER A 42 3.52 34.69 -22.88
CA SER A 42 4.14 35.63 -23.82
C SER A 42 4.52 34.89 -25.10
N PHE A 43 4.27 35.53 -26.23
CA PHE A 43 4.63 35.07 -27.56
C PHE A 43 5.53 36.13 -28.18
N PHE A 44 6.77 35.77 -28.48
CA PHE A 44 7.72 36.64 -29.19
C PHE A 44 8.71 35.80 -30.01
N LYS A 45 9.07 36.25 -31.20
CA LYS A 45 10.06 35.56 -32.03
C LYS A 45 11.00 36.58 -32.63
N ASN A 46 12.29 36.39 -32.40
CA ASN A 46 13.30 37.35 -32.86
C ASN A 46 13.31 37.43 -34.40
N GLY A 47 13.40 38.65 -34.94
CA GLY A 47 13.37 38.89 -36.38
C GLY A 47 12.07 38.48 -37.08
N SER A 48 10.98 38.26 -36.35
CA SER A 48 9.68 37.92 -36.91
C SER A 48 8.60 38.89 -36.41
N ILE A 49 7.57 39.08 -37.22
CA ILE A 49 6.44 39.96 -36.94
C ILE A 49 5.24 39.09 -36.58
N LEU A 50 4.43 39.52 -35.63
CA LEU A 50 3.21 38.82 -35.26
C LEU A 50 2.24 38.77 -36.46
N ALA A 51 1.63 37.62 -36.72
CA ALA A 51 0.67 37.42 -37.79
C ALA A 51 -0.56 38.32 -37.61
N ARG A 52 -1.21 38.70 -38.71
CA ARG A 52 -2.43 39.54 -38.69
C ARG A 52 -3.69 38.76 -38.29
N ASN A 53 -3.64 37.43 -38.28
CA ASN A 53 -4.70 36.59 -37.71
C ASN A 53 -4.06 35.63 -36.72
N LEU A 54 -4.45 35.75 -35.46
CA LEU A 54 -3.81 35.06 -34.34
C LEU A 54 -4.82 34.13 -33.68
N PRO A 55 -4.83 32.84 -34.07
CA PRO A 55 -5.66 31.85 -33.41
C PRO A 55 -4.97 31.39 -32.13
N VAL A 56 -5.38 31.93 -30.98
CA VAL A 56 -4.89 31.47 -29.68
C VAL A 56 -5.98 30.63 -29.01
N ALA A 57 -5.69 29.36 -28.77
CA ALA A 57 -6.59 28.46 -28.05
C ALA A 57 -6.08 28.21 -26.64
N LEU A 58 -6.93 28.55 -25.68
CA LEU A 58 -6.74 28.35 -24.25
C LEU A 58 -7.76 27.32 -23.76
N SER A 59 -7.28 26.34 -23.01
CA SER A 59 -8.08 25.32 -22.37
C SER A 59 -7.91 25.43 -20.87
N LEU A 60 -9.01 25.43 -20.12
CA LEU A 60 -9.03 25.47 -18.66
C LEU A 60 -9.48 24.11 -18.16
N THR A 61 -8.60 23.42 -17.45
CA THR A 61 -8.94 22.15 -16.79
C THR A 61 -9.31 22.40 -15.35
N LYS A 62 -10.55 22.06 -14.98
CA LYS A 62 -11.01 22.15 -13.59
C LYS A 62 -10.54 20.90 -12.83
N VAL A 63 -9.74 21.08 -11.79
CA VAL A 63 -9.37 20.02 -10.86
C VAL A 63 -10.14 20.24 -9.57
N ILE A 64 -10.92 19.23 -9.18
CA ILE A 64 -11.72 19.24 -7.96
C ILE A 64 -11.05 18.26 -6.98
N ASN A 65 -10.69 18.76 -5.81
CA ASN A 65 -10.28 17.97 -4.67
C ASN A 65 -11.49 17.81 -3.75
N GLU A 66 -11.91 16.58 -3.50
CA GLU A 66 -13.01 16.29 -2.60
C GLU A 66 -12.45 15.71 -1.30
N THR A 67 -12.86 16.29 -0.18
CA THR A 67 -12.58 15.77 1.16
C THR A 67 -13.91 15.38 1.79
N LEU A 68 -14.19 14.07 1.84
CA LEU A 68 -15.38 13.54 2.49
C LEU A 68 -15.21 13.65 4.01
N SER A 69 -16.19 14.26 4.68
CA SER A 69 -16.21 14.36 6.14
C SER A 69 -16.45 12.99 6.77
N ILE A 70 -15.65 12.62 7.77
CA ILE A 70 -15.74 11.35 8.50
C ILE A 70 -16.99 11.30 9.40
N ASP A 71 -17.47 12.47 9.85
CA ASP A 71 -18.55 12.59 10.84
C ASP A 71 -19.94 12.84 10.21
N GLY A 72 -20.11 12.59 8.90
CA GLY A 72 -21.38 12.84 8.21
C GLY A 72 -21.72 14.33 8.02
N GLY A 73 -20.75 15.22 8.27
CA GLY A 73 -20.86 16.65 7.97
C GLY A 73 -20.79 16.95 6.47
N GLN A 74 -20.99 18.22 6.09
CA GLN A 74 -20.90 18.65 4.69
C GLN A 74 -19.48 18.44 4.13
N SER A 75 -19.38 17.81 2.95
CA SER A 75 -18.12 17.65 2.23
C SER A 75 -17.57 19.01 1.80
N ILE A 76 -16.27 19.23 2.03
CA ILE A 76 -15.58 20.46 1.61
C ILE A 76 -14.91 20.18 0.26
N PHE A 77 -15.23 21.01 -0.74
CA PHE A 77 -14.67 20.90 -2.08
C PHE A 77 -13.57 21.95 -2.31
N GLY A 78 -12.39 21.53 -2.76
CA GLY A 78 -11.32 22.42 -3.23
C GLY A 78 -11.25 22.44 -4.75
N GLY A 79 -11.37 23.60 -5.40
CA GLY A 79 -11.26 23.75 -6.86
C GLY A 79 -9.98 24.47 -7.28
N ILE A 80 -9.33 24.00 -8.34
CA ILE A 80 -8.22 24.69 -9.01
C ILE A 80 -8.48 24.67 -10.53
N PHE A 81 -8.27 25.79 -11.21
CA PHE A 81 -8.22 25.84 -12.67
C PHE A 81 -6.77 25.74 -13.14
N ILE A 82 -6.50 24.78 -14.02
CA ILE A 82 -5.20 24.60 -14.67
C ILE A 82 -5.33 25.03 -16.14
N PRO A 83 -4.78 26.19 -16.50
CA PRO A 83 -4.77 26.69 -17.88
C PRO A 83 -3.70 25.96 -18.71
N THR A 84 -4.07 25.56 -19.91
CA THR A 84 -3.17 25.03 -20.94
C THR A 84 -3.40 25.81 -22.24
N SER A 85 -2.32 26.22 -22.90
CA SER A 85 -2.39 26.89 -24.20
C SER A 85 -1.89 25.93 -25.27
N THR A 86 -2.72 25.66 -26.28
CA THR A 86 -2.34 24.85 -27.43
C THR A 86 -2.37 25.76 -28.65
N THR A 87 -1.21 26.25 -29.06
CA THR A 87 -1.11 27.15 -30.21
C THR A 87 0.13 26.83 -31.00
N ASP A 88 0.00 26.71 -32.31
CA ASP A 88 1.15 26.51 -33.19
C ASP A 88 1.96 27.81 -33.26
N TYR A 89 3.15 27.78 -32.66
CA TYR A 89 4.03 28.94 -32.59
C TYR A 89 4.42 29.47 -33.97
N ASN A 90 4.51 28.61 -34.99
CA ASN A 90 4.90 29.05 -36.33
C ASN A 90 3.77 29.80 -37.04
N SER A 91 2.51 29.44 -36.76
CA SER A 91 1.34 30.13 -37.30
C SER A 91 1.16 31.56 -36.77
N LEU A 92 1.79 31.89 -35.64
CA LEU A 92 1.67 33.20 -34.97
C LEU A 92 2.63 34.26 -35.52
N PHE A 93 3.62 33.89 -36.34
CA PHE A 93 4.66 34.81 -36.78
C PHE A 93 4.90 34.73 -38.29
N PHE A 94 5.03 35.91 -38.90
CA PHE A 94 5.42 36.11 -40.28
C PHE A 94 6.84 36.65 -40.38
N THR A 95 7.50 36.37 -41.50
CA THR A 95 8.68 37.13 -41.92
C THR A 95 8.27 38.51 -42.43
N GLU A 96 9.22 39.44 -42.53
CA GLU A 96 8.97 40.79 -43.05
C GLU A 96 8.35 40.76 -44.46
N ASP A 97 8.90 39.93 -45.35
CA ASP A 97 8.38 39.74 -46.71
C ASP A 97 6.93 39.25 -46.73
N GLN A 98 6.58 38.32 -45.83
CA GLN A 98 5.23 37.79 -45.71
C GLN A 98 4.27 38.84 -45.17
N PHE A 99 4.72 39.68 -44.23
CA PHE A 99 3.91 40.73 -43.65
C PHE A 99 3.58 41.83 -44.67
N VAL A 100 4.55 42.26 -45.48
CA VAL A 100 4.37 43.28 -46.53
C VAL A 100 3.44 42.79 -47.65
N ARG A 101 3.51 41.49 -47.98
CA ARG A 101 2.62 40.88 -49.00
C ARG A 101 1.21 40.59 -48.49
N SER A 102 0.95 40.76 -47.19
CA SER A 102 -0.36 40.55 -46.61
C SER A 102 -1.33 41.65 -47.06
N THR A 103 -2.48 41.25 -47.59
CA THR A 103 -3.57 42.17 -47.99
C THR A 103 -4.40 42.66 -46.80
N LEU A 104 -4.17 42.09 -45.62
CA LEU A 104 -4.90 42.45 -44.40
C LEU A 104 -4.35 43.77 -43.87
N THR A 105 -5.23 44.72 -43.56
CA THR A 105 -4.87 46.01 -42.95
C THR A 105 -5.07 46.02 -41.44
N LEU A 106 -5.70 44.97 -40.90
CA LEU A 106 -6.11 44.82 -39.51
C LEU A 106 -5.45 43.59 -38.90
N THR A 107 -5.12 43.66 -37.61
CA THR A 107 -4.70 42.49 -36.84
C THR A 107 -5.86 42.02 -35.98
N THR A 108 -6.25 40.76 -36.15
CA THR A 108 -7.34 40.10 -35.41
C THR A 108 -6.76 39.05 -34.49
N LEU A 109 -6.97 39.22 -33.19
CA LEU A 109 -6.64 38.25 -32.16
C LEU A 109 -7.91 37.51 -31.75
N ASN A 110 -7.93 36.20 -32.02
CA ASN A 110 -9.02 35.32 -31.64
C ASN A 110 -8.57 34.44 -30.49
N ILE A 111 -9.07 34.73 -29.28
CA ILE A 111 -8.82 33.93 -28.08
C ILE A 111 -10.04 33.04 -27.87
N VAL A 112 -9.82 31.74 -27.97
CA VAL A 112 -10.85 30.74 -27.68
C VAL A 112 -10.53 30.11 -26.33
N THR A 113 -11.45 30.26 -25.38
CA THR A 113 -11.36 29.63 -24.06
C THR A 113 -12.37 28.51 -23.96
N SER A 114 -11.89 27.30 -23.69
CA SER A 114 -12.73 26.12 -23.47
C SER A 114 -12.49 25.53 -22.09
N GLU A 115 -13.52 24.96 -21.49
CA GLU A 115 -13.42 24.21 -20.24
C GLU A 115 -13.38 22.70 -20.56
N THR A 116 -12.35 22.02 -20.06
CA THR A 116 -12.23 20.56 -20.18
C THR A 116 -12.89 19.85 -18.99
N PRO A 117 -13.35 18.59 -19.17
CA PRO A 117 -14.00 17.84 -18.10
C PRO A 117 -13.13 17.74 -16.84
N TYR A 118 -13.79 17.79 -15.67
CA TYR A 118 -13.10 17.92 -14.40
C TYR A 118 -12.44 16.61 -13.95
N TYR A 119 -11.29 16.73 -13.28
CA TYR A 119 -10.62 15.60 -12.64
C TYR A 119 -10.85 15.65 -11.12
N VAL A 120 -11.40 14.58 -10.56
CA VAL A 120 -11.54 14.42 -9.10
C VAL A 120 -10.26 13.78 -8.57
N LYS A 121 -9.46 14.56 -7.84
CA LYS A 121 -8.29 14.04 -7.12
C LYS A 121 -8.69 13.88 -5.66
N ASN A 122 -9.01 12.66 -5.22
CA ASN A 122 -9.22 12.39 -3.80
C ASN A 122 -7.86 12.38 -3.10
N LEU A 123 -7.54 13.45 -2.36
CA LEU A 123 -6.38 13.51 -1.47
C LEU A 123 -6.70 12.97 -0.06
N GLN A 124 -7.70 12.09 0.07
CA GLN A 124 -7.92 11.39 1.32
C GLN A 124 -6.68 10.57 1.65
N GLU A 125 -6.00 10.95 2.74
CA GLU A 125 -4.98 10.10 3.36
C GLU A 125 -5.61 8.73 3.64
N PRO A 126 -4.84 7.62 3.53
CA PRO A 126 -5.37 6.29 3.78
C PRO A 126 -6.12 6.27 5.11
N ILE A 127 -7.35 5.73 5.07
CA ILE A 127 -8.35 5.73 6.16
C ILE A 127 -7.81 5.15 7.48
N ALA A 128 -6.71 4.40 7.42
CA ALA A 128 -6.02 3.88 8.60
C ALA A 128 -5.11 4.96 9.21
N LYS A 129 -5.53 5.50 10.36
CA LYS A 129 -4.66 6.34 11.20
C LYS A 129 -3.39 5.55 11.50
N SER A 130 -2.20 6.14 11.36
CA SER A 130 -0.93 5.44 11.61
C SER A 130 -0.87 4.78 12.99
N SER A 131 -1.55 5.35 13.99
CA SER A 131 -1.69 4.76 15.33
C SER A 131 -2.49 3.46 15.36
N GLU A 132 -3.50 3.31 14.51
CA GLU A 132 -4.34 2.12 14.39
C GLU A 132 -3.57 0.96 13.77
N ILE A 133 -2.78 1.25 12.73
CA ILE A 133 -1.87 0.26 12.09
C ILE A 133 -0.85 -0.26 13.11
N VAL A 134 -0.24 0.65 13.89
CA VAL A 134 0.71 0.29 14.94
C VAL A 134 0.03 -0.54 16.02
N PHE A 135 -1.16 -0.15 16.47
CA PHE A 135 -1.91 -0.89 17.48
C PHE A 135 -2.28 -2.31 17.01
N GLN A 136 -2.75 -2.44 15.77
CA GLN A 136 -3.13 -3.74 15.21
C GLN A 136 -1.92 -4.68 15.05
N ASN A 137 -0.76 -4.14 14.65
CA ASN A 137 0.49 -4.90 14.59
C ASN A 137 0.97 -5.35 15.97
N LEU A 138 0.85 -4.50 16.99
CA LEU A 138 1.17 -4.85 18.37
C LEU A 138 0.23 -5.94 18.90
N LEU A 139 -1.09 -5.79 18.69
CA LEU A 139 -2.08 -6.78 19.09
C LEU A 139 -1.81 -8.14 18.44
N PHE A 140 -1.55 -8.15 17.13
CA PHE A 140 -1.23 -9.37 16.39
C PHE A 140 0.05 -10.03 16.90
N THR A 141 1.09 -9.26 17.18
CA THR A 141 2.36 -9.77 17.71
C THR A 141 2.18 -10.38 19.09
N THR A 142 1.43 -9.73 19.97
CA THR A 142 1.12 -10.24 21.32
C THR A 142 0.34 -11.55 21.24
N VAL A 143 -0.70 -11.63 20.40
CA VAL A 143 -1.48 -12.87 20.21
C VAL A 143 -0.60 -13.99 19.66
N CYS A 144 0.31 -13.70 18.72
CA CYS A 144 1.26 -14.71 18.22
C CYS A 144 2.17 -15.22 19.33
N LEU A 145 2.73 -14.32 20.16
CA LEU A 145 3.59 -14.70 21.29
C LEU A 145 2.84 -15.54 22.32
N GLU A 146 1.59 -15.18 22.65
CA GLU A 146 0.74 -15.95 23.54
C GLU A 146 0.45 -17.35 22.98
N LEU A 147 0.16 -17.46 21.67
CA LEU A 147 -0.08 -18.74 21.02
C LEU A 147 1.16 -19.64 21.08
N PHE A 148 2.35 -19.10 20.76
CA PHE A 148 3.61 -19.86 20.87
C PHE A 148 3.90 -20.27 22.32
N GLY A 149 3.66 -19.37 23.29
CA GLY A 149 3.80 -19.66 24.71
C GLY A 149 2.88 -20.78 25.18
N LEU A 150 1.62 -20.77 24.74
CA LEU A 150 0.62 -21.78 25.07
C LEU A 150 0.98 -23.14 24.45
N ILE A 151 1.42 -23.17 23.19
CA ILE A 151 1.91 -24.40 22.53
C ILE A 151 3.12 -24.96 23.29
N PHE A 152 4.07 -24.12 23.67
CA PHE A 152 5.24 -24.54 24.43
C PHE A 152 4.87 -25.08 25.82
N LEU A 153 3.92 -24.44 26.50
CA LEU A 153 3.42 -24.89 27.80
C LEU A 153 2.73 -26.25 27.68
N LEU A 154 1.86 -26.44 26.68
CA LEU A 154 1.22 -27.72 26.40
C LEU A 154 2.24 -28.82 26.13
N PHE A 155 3.26 -28.54 25.31
CA PHE A 155 4.33 -29.49 25.02
C PHE A 155 5.07 -29.90 26.30
N LYS A 156 5.44 -28.94 27.14
CA LYS A 156 6.15 -29.20 28.41
C LYS A 156 5.28 -29.93 29.44
N LEU A 157 4.00 -29.60 29.50
CA LEU A 157 3.03 -30.21 30.42
C LEU A 157 2.67 -31.63 30.00
N LEU A 158 2.61 -31.94 28.70
CA LEU A 158 2.33 -33.29 28.19
C LEU A 158 3.56 -34.19 28.20
N LEU A 159 4.75 -33.64 27.90
CA LEU A 159 5.98 -34.42 27.87
C LEU A 159 6.44 -34.89 29.25
N LYS A 160 6.31 -34.07 30.31
CA LYS A 160 6.71 -34.47 31.66
C LYS A 160 6.00 -35.75 32.16
N PRO A 161 4.65 -35.86 32.13
CA PRO A 161 3.95 -37.06 32.55
C PRO A 161 4.16 -38.22 31.57
N MET A 162 4.23 -37.99 30.25
CA MET A 162 4.56 -39.03 29.27
C MET A 162 5.95 -39.62 29.50
N TYR A 163 6.96 -38.78 29.73
CA TYR A 163 8.33 -39.21 30.01
C TYR A 163 8.41 -40.03 31.30
N TYR A 164 7.77 -39.55 32.37
CA TYR A 164 7.71 -40.28 33.64
C TYR A 164 6.95 -41.61 33.51
N TYR A 165 5.85 -41.63 32.74
CA TYR A 165 5.06 -42.83 32.47
C TYR A 165 5.86 -43.87 31.67
N ILE A 166 6.60 -43.44 30.64
CA ILE A 166 7.46 -44.32 29.82
C ILE A 166 8.61 -44.91 30.65
N LEU A 167 9.27 -44.10 31.49
CA LEU A 167 10.32 -44.57 32.40
C LEU A 167 9.79 -45.60 33.41
N ARG A 168 8.62 -45.32 34.01
CA ARG A 168 7.99 -46.24 34.96
C ARG A 168 7.62 -47.56 34.30
N LYS A 169 7.07 -47.52 33.07
CA LYS A 169 6.73 -48.74 32.30
C LYS A 169 7.96 -49.58 31.92
N LYS A 170 9.10 -48.95 31.60
CA LYS A 170 10.37 -49.66 31.37
C LYS A 170 10.93 -50.31 32.66
N SER A 171 10.82 -49.62 33.80
CA SER A 171 11.22 -50.18 35.10
C SER A 171 10.41 -51.42 35.47
N THR A 172 9.09 -51.40 35.27
CA THR A 172 8.22 -52.54 35.57
C THR A 172 8.51 -53.74 34.66
N HIS A 173 8.90 -53.52 33.40
CA HIS A 173 9.25 -54.61 32.49
C HIS A 173 10.61 -55.26 32.80
N SER A 174 11.60 -54.48 33.27
CA SER A 174 12.87 -55.04 33.73
C SER A 174 12.72 -55.88 35.00
N GLN A 175 11.83 -55.48 35.93
CA GLN A 175 11.62 -56.21 37.18
C GLN A 175 10.91 -57.57 36.98
N THR A 176 9.93 -57.64 36.07
CA THR A 176 9.30 -58.92 35.70
C THR A 176 10.25 -59.87 34.98
N HIS A 177 11.29 -59.37 34.31
CA HIS A 177 12.26 -60.22 33.61
C HIS A 177 13.35 -60.77 34.54
N VAL A 178 13.56 -60.17 35.72
CA VAL A 178 14.47 -60.68 36.76
C VAL A 178 13.75 -61.70 37.65
N ASP A 179 12.51 -61.42 38.08
CA ASP A 179 11.70 -62.37 38.86
C ASP A 179 11.41 -63.68 38.09
N ASN A 180 11.12 -63.59 36.78
CA ASN A 180 10.91 -64.80 35.97
C ASN A 180 12.20 -65.61 35.73
N LYS A 181 13.39 -65.00 35.87
CA LYS A 181 14.65 -65.75 35.83
C LYS A 181 14.88 -66.48 37.15
N GLU A 182 14.70 -65.82 38.30
CA GLU A 182 14.85 -66.47 39.61
C GLU A 182 13.85 -67.61 39.82
N HIS A 183 12.59 -67.46 39.41
CA HIS A 183 11.62 -68.55 39.50
C HIS A 183 11.96 -69.74 38.60
N ASN A 184 12.55 -69.52 37.41
CA ASN A 184 12.98 -70.62 36.53
C ASN A 184 14.23 -71.36 37.05
N TYR A 185 15.12 -70.70 37.79
CA TYR A 185 16.24 -71.38 38.45
C TYR A 185 15.78 -72.19 39.67
N ALA A 186 14.80 -71.69 40.43
CA ALA A 186 14.23 -72.43 41.57
C ALA A 186 13.48 -73.70 41.14
N HIS A 187 12.77 -73.67 40.00
CA HIS A 187 12.01 -74.83 39.52
C HIS A 187 12.88 -75.95 38.93
N ARG A 188 14.12 -75.66 38.51
CA ARG A 188 15.09 -76.66 38.01
C ARG A 188 15.85 -77.42 39.10
N LEU A 189 15.89 -76.89 40.33
CA LEU A 189 16.57 -77.52 41.47
C LEU A 189 15.69 -78.53 42.23
N ASN A 190 14.38 -78.53 42.00
CA ASN A 190 13.42 -79.40 42.69
C ASN A 190 13.15 -80.75 42.00
N ASP A 191 13.77 -81.03 40.83
CA ASP A 191 13.46 -82.23 40.02
C ASP A 191 14.57 -83.30 40.03
N LYS A 192 15.50 -83.23 41.00
CA LYS A 192 16.55 -84.26 41.19
C LYS A 192 16.83 -84.56 42.66
N THR A 193 15.94 -85.35 43.26
CA THR A 193 16.25 -86.18 44.44
C THR A 193 15.42 -87.46 44.34
N PRO A 194 16.02 -88.62 44.01
CA PRO A 194 15.36 -89.90 44.20
C PRO A 194 15.60 -90.42 45.62
N ASP A 195 14.60 -91.16 46.06
CA ASP A 195 14.31 -91.61 47.41
C ASP A 195 15.38 -92.47 48.09
N THR A 196 15.38 -92.32 49.41
CA THR A 196 15.88 -93.20 50.46
C THR A 196 15.63 -94.69 50.23
N HIS A 197 16.61 -95.54 50.59
CA HIS A 197 16.31 -96.81 51.24
C HIS A 197 17.33 -97.13 52.35
N TYR A 198 16.83 -97.13 53.58
CA TYR A 198 17.43 -97.76 54.76
C TYR A 198 17.39 -99.28 54.61
N VAL A 199 18.49 -99.97 54.90
CA VAL A 199 18.48 -101.30 55.52
C VAL A 199 19.63 -101.36 56.52
N ASP A 200 19.24 -101.55 57.77
CA ASP A 200 20.04 -101.86 58.94
C ASP A 200 20.50 -103.33 58.90
N MET A 201 21.75 -103.60 59.29
CA MET A 201 22.10 -104.69 60.19
C MET A 201 23.59 -104.65 60.55
N SER A 202 23.83 -104.23 61.79
CA SER A 202 24.73 -104.84 62.76
C SER A 202 25.68 -105.95 62.26
N HIS A 203 26.98 -105.77 62.43
CA HIS A 203 27.81 -106.50 63.41
C HIS A 203 29.30 -106.25 63.16
N THR A 204 30.03 -105.92 64.24
CA THR A 204 31.40 -106.37 64.62
C THR A 204 32.52 -106.37 63.56
N ALA A 205 33.79 -106.11 63.84
CA ALA A 205 34.55 -105.61 64.98
C ALA A 205 36.03 -105.69 64.52
N TYR A 206 36.90 -104.99 65.25
CA TYR A 206 38.35 -105.19 65.38
C TYR A 206 39.30 -104.85 64.22
N LEU A 207 40.29 -104.03 64.65
CA LEU A 207 41.65 -103.76 64.18
C LEU A 207 41.82 -102.82 62.99
#